data_AF-A0A7G1I6U0-F1
#
_entry.id   AF-A0A7G1I6U0-F1
#
_cell.length_a   1.000
_cell.length_b   1.000
_cell.length_c   1.000
_cell.angle_alpha   90.00
_cell.angle_beta   90.00
_cell.angle_gamma   90.00
#
_symmetry.space_group_name_H-M   'P 1'
#
loop_
_entity.id
_entity.type
_entity.pdbx_description
1 polymer ?
#
loop_
_entity_poly.entity_id
_entity_poly.type
_entity_poly.pdbx_seq_one_letter_code
_entity_poly.pdbx_strand_id
1 'polypeptide(L)'
;MGSRERHSLEERFVTDIRTYVLDTSVLLSDPWACSRFAEHEVVVPLVVISELEAKRHHHELGWFARQALRLFDDLRLEHGRLDQPIPVGAQGGTLHVELNHSDPAVLPAGFRTDSNDSRILSCAANLAAEGRRVTLVSKDIPLRVKAAAVGLPADEYHAQDVVASGWSGMREIETAAEEIAALFADGEIDLAEARDLPCHTGIRLLGGSSHALGRVNPAKRVQLVRGDREVFGLRGRSAEQRVALDLLLDESVGIVSLGGKAGTGKSALALCAGLEAVLERRTHRKVVVFRPLYAVGGQELGYLPGSESDKMGPWAQAVFDTLEGLASPAVLDEVLSRGCSRCCR
;
A
#
# COMPACT_ATOMS: atom_id res chain seq x y z
N MET A 1 -61.48 -5.49 -27.51
CA MET A 1 -61.73 -4.80 -26.23
C MET A 1 -60.86 -5.50 -25.18
N GLY A 2 -59.77 -4.84 -24.73
CA GLY A 2 -58.90 -5.19 -23.59
C GLY A 2 -58.08 -6.49 -23.71
N SER A 3 -56.78 -6.47 -23.99
CA SER A 3 -55.65 -6.06 -23.12
C SER A 3 -55.51 -6.90 -21.83
N ARG A 4 -54.33 -7.52 -21.69
CA ARG A 4 -53.61 -7.98 -20.48
C ARG A 4 -52.54 -8.98 -20.95
N GLU A 5 -51.52 -8.52 -21.68
CA GLU A 5 -50.24 -8.06 -21.09
C GLU A 5 -49.76 -8.98 -19.96
N ARG A 6 -49.10 -10.06 -20.37
CA ARG A 6 -48.03 -10.74 -19.62
C ARG A 6 -46.90 -11.05 -20.60
N HIS A 7 -46.32 -10.00 -21.17
CA HIS A 7 -44.96 -10.07 -21.68
C HIS A 7 -44.06 -9.62 -20.54
N SER A 8 -43.39 -10.58 -19.91
CA SER A 8 -42.29 -10.37 -18.99
C SER A 8 -41.23 -9.52 -19.69
N LEU A 9 -41.07 -8.30 -19.19
CA LEU A 9 -39.94 -7.42 -19.45
C LEU A 9 -38.69 -8.08 -18.87
N GLU A 10 -38.03 -8.95 -19.64
CA GLU A 10 -36.60 -9.18 -19.47
C GLU A 10 -35.90 -8.01 -20.15
N GLU A 11 -35.71 -6.94 -19.38
CA GLU A 11 -34.73 -5.91 -19.69
C GLU A 11 -33.37 -6.60 -19.85
N ARG A 12 -32.94 -6.78 -21.10
CA ARG A 12 -31.56 -7.09 -21.43
C ARG A 12 -30.71 -5.93 -20.95
N PHE A 13 -30.18 -6.04 -19.73
CA PHE A 13 -28.99 -5.30 -19.33
C PHE A 13 -27.87 -5.73 -20.27
N VAL A 14 -27.68 -4.99 -21.36
CA VAL A 14 -26.41 -5.03 -22.09
C VAL A 14 -25.42 -4.38 -21.15
N THR A 15 -24.70 -5.18 -20.38
CA THR A 15 -23.55 -4.68 -19.63
C THR A 15 -22.59 -4.09 -20.64
N ASP A 16 -22.30 -2.80 -20.50
CA ASP A 16 -21.42 -2.07 -21.40
C ASP A 16 -19.96 -2.44 -21.08
N ILE A 17 -19.55 -3.63 -21.50
CA ILE A 17 -18.22 -4.17 -21.24
C ILE A 17 -17.19 -3.29 -21.96
N ARG A 18 -16.31 -2.68 -21.16
CA ARG A 18 -15.18 -1.89 -21.64
C ARG A 18 -13.92 -2.73 -21.68
N THR A 19 -12.96 -2.28 -22.48
CA THR A 19 -11.63 -2.89 -22.60
C THR A 19 -10.60 -1.90 -22.06
N TYR A 20 -9.94 -2.25 -20.97
CA TYR A 20 -8.91 -1.43 -20.34
C TYR A 20 -7.54 -1.94 -20.73
N VAL A 21 -6.75 -1.09 -21.40
CA VAL A 21 -5.36 -1.42 -21.75
C VAL A 21 -4.46 -0.83 -20.68
N LEU A 22 -3.69 -1.67 -19.99
CA LEU A 22 -2.85 -1.22 -18.88
C LEU A 22 -1.45 -0.86 -19.35
N ASP A 23 -0.94 0.24 -18.81
CA ASP A 23 0.46 0.62 -18.86
C ASP A 23 1.25 0.02 -17.67
N THR A 24 2.57 -0.13 -17.83
CA THR A 24 3.49 -0.61 -16.80
C THR A 24 3.46 0.26 -15.54
N SER A 25 3.27 1.58 -15.68
CA SER A 25 3.18 2.49 -14.52
C SER A 25 2.05 2.12 -13.56
N VAL A 26 0.97 1.51 -14.06
CA VAL A 26 -0.15 1.02 -13.25
C VAL A 26 0.32 -0.14 -12.36
N LEU A 27 0.92 -1.17 -12.95
CA LEU A 27 1.38 -2.37 -12.25
C LEU A 27 2.58 -2.12 -11.33
N LEU A 28 3.43 -1.15 -11.67
CA LEU A 28 4.52 -0.68 -10.80
C LEU A 28 4.02 0.11 -9.59
N SER A 29 2.78 0.58 -9.61
CA SER A 29 2.15 1.23 -8.47
C SER A 29 1.24 0.30 -7.68
N ASP A 30 0.67 -0.70 -8.34
CA ASP A 30 -0.29 -1.64 -7.77
C ASP A 30 -0.23 -2.98 -8.54
N PRO A 31 0.45 -4.00 -8.00
CA PRO A 31 0.70 -5.26 -8.70
C PRO A 31 -0.57 -6.04 -9.04
N TRP A 32 -1.67 -5.77 -8.32
CA TRP A 32 -2.95 -6.44 -8.48
C TRP A 32 -3.95 -5.61 -9.29
N ALA A 33 -3.52 -4.53 -9.97
CA ALA A 33 -4.43 -3.66 -10.71
C ALA A 33 -5.30 -4.43 -11.71
N CYS A 34 -4.78 -5.49 -12.33
CA CYS A 34 -5.51 -6.32 -13.28
C CYS A 34 -6.82 -6.91 -12.73
N SER A 35 -6.96 -7.08 -11.42
CA SER A 35 -8.17 -7.65 -10.80
C SER A 35 -9.18 -6.59 -10.32
N ARG A 36 -8.96 -5.30 -10.63
CA ARG A 36 -9.74 -4.17 -10.07
C ARG A 36 -10.67 -3.47 -11.06
N PHE A 37 -10.89 -4.07 -12.23
CA PHE A 37 -11.75 -3.49 -13.28
C PHE A 37 -13.15 -4.12 -13.33
N ALA A 38 -13.66 -4.59 -12.19
CA ALA A 38 -15.03 -5.07 -12.05
C ALA A 38 -15.39 -6.17 -13.07
N GLU A 39 -16.44 -5.97 -13.87
CA GLU A 39 -16.90 -6.87 -14.94
C GLU A 39 -16.18 -6.68 -16.29
N HIS A 40 -15.17 -5.80 -16.37
CA HIS A 40 -14.59 -5.37 -17.63
C HIS A 40 -13.39 -6.21 -18.09
N GLU A 41 -13.04 -6.08 -19.37
CA GLU A 41 -11.87 -6.71 -19.95
C GLU A 41 -10.62 -5.89 -19.64
N VAL A 42 -9.55 -6.57 -19.22
CA VAL A 42 -8.23 -6.01 -18.96
C VAL A 42 -7.23 -6.62 -19.92
N VAL A 43 -6.52 -5.76 -20.63
CA VAL A 43 -5.54 -6.14 -21.63
C VAL A 43 -4.18 -5.61 -21.23
N VAL A 44 -3.19 -6.49 -21.15
CA VAL A 44 -1.81 -6.14 -20.81
C VAL A 44 -0.95 -6.35 -22.06
N PRO A 45 -0.47 -5.29 -22.71
CA PRO A 45 0.45 -5.42 -23.84
C PRO A 45 1.72 -6.19 -23.45
N LEU A 46 2.23 -7.07 -24.31
CA LEU A 46 3.46 -7.84 -24.03
C LEU A 46 4.67 -6.98 -23.64
N VAL A 47 4.75 -5.75 -24.18
CA VAL A 47 5.81 -4.81 -23.83
C VAL A 47 5.81 -4.45 -22.34
N VAL A 48 4.65 -4.45 -21.68
CA VAL A 48 4.53 -4.19 -20.23
C VAL A 48 5.25 -5.27 -19.43
N ILE A 49 5.12 -6.55 -19.82
CA ILE A 49 5.84 -7.66 -19.18
C ILE A 49 7.36 -7.48 -19.32
N SER A 50 7.81 -7.06 -20.50
CA SER A 50 9.23 -6.76 -20.75
C SER A 50 9.74 -5.61 -19.86
N GLU A 51 8.94 -4.57 -19.67
CA GLU A 51 9.29 -3.45 -18.81
C GLU A 51 9.31 -3.81 -17.32
N LEU A 52 8.37 -4.64 -16.86
CA LEU A 52 8.38 -5.16 -15.49
C LEU A 52 9.66 -5.96 -15.21
N GLU A 53 10.08 -6.83 -16.14
CA GLU A 53 11.33 -7.58 -16.00
C GLU A 53 12.55 -6.65 -15.92
N ALA A 54 12.62 -5.63 -16.80
CA ALA A 54 13.69 -4.63 -16.76
C ALA A 54 13.73 -3.85 -15.43
N LYS A 55 12.59 -3.71 -14.74
CA LYS A 55 12.47 -3.00 -13.45
C LYS A 55 12.59 -3.91 -12.23
N ARG A 56 12.74 -5.23 -12.39
CA ARG A 56 12.78 -6.21 -11.29
C ARG A 56 13.85 -5.94 -10.22
N HIS A 57 14.97 -5.34 -10.60
CA HIS A 57 16.09 -5.00 -9.71
C HIS A 57 16.13 -3.54 -9.26
N HIS A 58 15.11 -2.75 -9.60
CA HIS A 58 15.04 -1.34 -9.20
C HIS A 58 14.88 -1.22 -7.67
N HIS A 59 15.58 -0.27 -7.05
CA HIS A 59 15.59 -0.11 -5.59
C HIS A 59 14.21 0.28 -5.03
N GLU A 60 13.49 1.19 -5.68
CA GLU A 60 12.11 1.57 -5.31
C GLU A 60 11.06 0.64 -5.91
N LEU A 61 11.09 0.43 -7.22
CA LEU A 61 10.00 -0.20 -7.97
C LEU A 61 10.12 -1.74 -8.08
N GLY A 62 11.27 -2.31 -7.71
CA GLY A 62 11.55 -3.72 -7.95
C GLY A 62 10.66 -4.67 -7.15
N TRP A 63 10.17 -4.26 -5.98
CA TRP A 63 9.19 -5.07 -5.24
C TRP A 63 7.88 -5.18 -6.02
N PHE A 64 7.33 -4.06 -6.50
CA PHE A 64 6.08 -4.03 -7.26
C PHE A 64 6.20 -4.84 -8.55
N ALA A 65 7.30 -4.66 -9.29
CA ALA A 65 7.59 -5.43 -10.49
C ALA A 65 7.62 -6.95 -10.22
N ARG A 66 8.30 -7.38 -9.15
CA ARG A 66 8.35 -8.80 -8.76
C ARG A 66 6.98 -9.35 -8.38
N GLN A 67 6.15 -8.57 -7.67
CA GLN A 67 4.81 -9.02 -7.31
C GLN A 67 3.89 -9.13 -8.52
N ALA A 68 3.98 -8.18 -9.47
CA ALA A 68 3.20 -8.24 -10.71
C ALA A 68 3.61 -9.46 -11.56
N LEU A 69 4.92 -9.71 -11.69
CA LEU A 69 5.43 -10.89 -12.40
C LEU A 69 5.02 -12.21 -11.72
N ARG A 70 5.00 -12.26 -10.38
CA ARG A 70 4.47 -13.43 -9.64
C ARG A 70 2.99 -13.65 -9.92
N LEU A 71 2.18 -12.60 -9.91
CA LEU A 71 0.77 -12.69 -10.28
C LEU A 71 0.59 -13.30 -11.67
N PHE A 72 1.36 -12.85 -12.68
CA PHE A 72 1.30 -13.46 -14.02
C PHE A 72 1.78 -14.92 -14.03
N ASP A 73 2.80 -15.28 -13.25
CA ASP A 73 3.27 -16.66 -13.17
C ASP A 73 2.24 -17.57 -12.48
N ASP A 74 1.58 -17.11 -11.43
CA ASP A 74 0.51 -17.82 -10.75
C ASP A 74 -0.68 -18.07 -11.70
N LEU A 75 -1.10 -17.04 -12.44
CA LEU A 75 -2.15 -17.15 -13.45
C LEU A 75 -1.76 -18.11 -14.59
N ARG A 76 -0.48 -18.12 -14.98
CA ARG A 76 0.06 -19.06 -15.99
C ARG A 76 0.05 -20.50 -15.45
N LEU A 77 0.38 -20.72 -14.18
CA LEU A 77 0.33 -22.04 -13.56
C LEU A 77 -1.10 -22.56 -13.46
N GLU A 78 -2.06 -21.68 -13.19
CA GLU A 78 -3.48 -22.04 -13.07
C GLU A 78 -4.17 -22.27 -14.43
N HIS A 79 -3.97 -21.37 -15.39
CA HIS A 79 -4.70 -21.37 -16.66
C HIS A 79 -3.87 -21.82 -17.88
N GLY A 80 -2.56 -22.01 -17.70
CA GLY A 80 -1.62 -22.44 -18.74
C GLY A 80 -1.18 -21.31 -19.67
N ARG A 81 -2.13 -20.68 -20.36
CA ARG A 81 -1.90 -19.61 -21.34
C ARG A 81 -2.46 -18.28 -20.85
N LEU A 82 -1.69 -17.20 -21.06
CA LEU A 82 -2.09 -15.84 -20.68
C LEU A 82 -2.61 -15.02 -21.87
N ASP A 83 -2.45 -15.50 -23.10
CA ASP A 83 -2.89 -14.80 -24.31
C ASP A 83 -4.38 -15.02 -24.63
N GLN A 84 -5.08 -15.73 -23.75
CA GLN A 84 -6.53 -15.94 -23.82
C GLN A 84 -7.20 -15.25 -22.63
N PRO A 85 -8.47 -14.83 -22.75
CA PRO A 85 -9.21 -14.27 -21.63
C PRO A 85 -9.26 -15.24 -20.45
N ILE A 86 -8.65 -14.86 -19.33
CA ILE A 86 -8.70 -15.57 -18.06
C ILE A 86 -9.55 -14.79 -17.06
N PRO A 87 -10.39 -15.45 -16.26
CA PRO A 87 -11.24 -14.76 -15.29
C PRO A 87 -10.39 -14.10 -14.20
N VAL A 88 -10.69 -12.86 -13.86
CA VAL A 88 -10.03 -12.11 -12.78
C VAL A 88 -11.04 -11.35 -11.92
N GLY A 89 -10.74 -11.23 -10.63
CA GLY A 89 -11.64 -10.59 -9.67
C GLY A 89 -12.89 -11.42 -9.38
N ALA A 90 -13.88 -10.80 -8.72
CA ALA A 90 -15.11 -11.47 -8.29
C ALA A 90 -16.35 -11.09 -9.12
N GLN A 91 -16.22 -10.15 -10.05
CA GLN A 91 -17.34 -9.51 -10.76
C GLN A 91 -17.41 -9.91 -12.25
N GLY A 92 -16.67 -10.94 -12.66
CA GLY A 92 -16.72 -11.48 -14.02
C GLY A 92 -15.81 -10.80 -15.04
N GLY A 93 -14.89 -9.94 -14.60
CA GLY A 93 -13.86 -9.37 -15.45
C GLY A 93 -12.87 -10.42 -15.97
N THR A 94 -12.20 -10.09 -17.06
CA THR A 94 -11.19 -10.97 -17.68
C THR A 94 -9.87 -10.24 -17.87
N LEU A 95 -8.77 -10.97 -17.82
CA LEU A 95 -7.44 -10.49 -18.14
C LEU A 95 -6.90 -11.27 -19.34
N HIS A 96 -6.12 -10.65 -20.21
CA HIS A 96 -5.20 -11.37 -21.10
C HIS A 96 -3.96 -10.53 -21.42
N VAL A 97 -2.89 -11.21 -21.83
CA VAL A 97 -1.66 -10.59 -22.34
C VAL A 97 -1.74 -10.53 -23.86
N GLU A 98 -1.68 -9.31 -24.40
CA GLU A 98 -1.84 -9.08 -25.84
C GLU A 98 -0.51 -9.23 -26.58
N LEU A 99 -0.50 -10.12 -27.58
CA LEU A 99 0.69 -10.50 -28.34
C LEU A 99 0.73 -9.92 -29.77
N ASN A 100 -0.43 -9.71 -30.41
CA ASN A 100 -0.51 -9.55 -31.87
C ASN A 100 -0.78 -8.11 -32.31
N HIS A 101 -1.37 -7.28 -31.45
CA HIS A 101 -1.81 -5.91 -31.78
C HIS A 101 -0.66 -4.88 -31.83
N SER A 102 0.47 -5.24 -32.44
CA SER A 102 1.69 -4.43 -32.46
C SER A 102 1.88 -3.60 -33.74
N ASP A 103 0.94 -3.60 -34.69
CA ASP A 103 1.10 -2.86 -35.96
C ASP A 103 1.04 -1.33 -35.72
N PRO A 104 2.16 -0.60 -35.93
CA PRO A 104 2.21 0.84 -35.74
C PRO A 104 1.54 1.62 -36.86
N ALA A 105 1.12 0.99 -37.97
CA ALA A 105 0.46 1.65 -39.09
C ALA A 105 -0.85 2.33 -38.69
N VAL A 106 -1.51 1.85 -37.63
CA VAL A 106 -2.75 2.43 -37.09
C VAL A 106 -2.51 3.81 -36.46
N LEU A 107 -1.28 4.13 -36.04
CA LEU A 107 -0.91 5.41 -35.46
C LEU A 107 -0.48 6.43 -36.53
N PRO A 108 -0.59 7.76 -36.28
CA PRO A 108 -0.04 8.78 -37.17
C PRO A 108 1.49 8.67 -37.29
N ALA A 109 2.07 9.07 -38.43
CA ALA A 109 3.49 8.89 -38.72
C ALA A 109 4.45 9.43 -37.63
N GLY A 110 4.09 10.54 -36.96
CA GLY A 110 4.88 11.11 -35.86
C GLY A 110 4.92 10.28 -34.57
N PHE A 111 4.03 9.28 -34.42
CA PHE A 111 3.97 8.38 -33.26
C PHE A 111 4.52 6.98 -33.57
N ARG A 112 4.91 6.71 -34.82
CA ARG A 112 5.47 5.42 -35.25
C ARG A 112 6.96 5.34 -34.90
N THR A 113 7.24 5.23 -33.60
CA THR A 113 8.60 5.04 -33.08
C THR A 113 8.77 3.64 -32.53
N ASP A 114 10.00 3.16 -32.37
CA ASP A 114 10.30 1.88 -31.70
C ASP A 114 10.29 2.01 -30.16
N SER A 115 9.47 2.92 -29.62
CA SER A 115 9.35 3.12 -28.18
C SER A 115 8.31 2.18 -27.57
N ASN A 116 8.46 1.89 -26.28
CA ASN A 116 7.48 1.09 -25.54
C ASN A 116 6.11 1.77 -25.49
N ASP A 117 6.07 3.10 -25.32
CA ASP A 117 4.86 3.91 -25.45
C ASP A 117 4.14 3.67 -26.78
N SER A 118 4.88 3.69 -27.90
CA SER A 118 4.31 3.44 -29.24
C SER A 118 3.71 2.04 -29.33
N ARG A 119 4.31 1.03 -28.69
CA ARG A 119 3.77 -0.34 -28.67
C ARG A 119 2.50 -0.45 -27.83
N ILE A 120 2.45 0.21 -26.66
CA ILE A 120 1.24 0.29 -25.82
C ILE A 120 0.10 1.01 -26.57
N LEU A 121 0.40 2.15 -27.20
CA LEU A 121 -0.56 2.91 -27.99
C LEU A 121 -1.05 2.12 -29.21
N SER A 122 -0.16 1.40 -29.90
CA SER A 122 -0.54 0.56 -31.05
C SER A 122 -1.47 -0.57 -30.60
N CYS A 123 -1.20 -1.19 -29.46
CA CYS A 123 -2.08 -2.20 -28.87
C CYS A 123 -3.49 -1.65 -28.63
N ALA A 124 -3.60 -0.51 -27.94
CA ALA A 124 -4.87 0.11 -27.65
C ALA A 124 -5.62 0.57 -28.92
N ALA A 125 -4.91 1.17 -29.88
CA ALA A 125 -5.51 1.66 -31.11
C ALA A 125 -5.97 0.54 -32.05
N ASN A 126 -5.23 -0.57 -32.14
CA ASN A 126 -5.68 -1.72 -32.92
C ASN A 126 -6.94 -2.36 -32.30
N LEU A 127 -6.99 -2.52 -30.97
CA LEU A 127 -8.19 -3.02 -30.29
C LEU A 127 -9.40 -2.09 -30.49
N ALA A 128 -9.18 -0.78 -30.50
CA ALA A 128 -10.23 0.19 -30.80
C ALA A 128 -10.69 0.11 -32.26
N ALA A 129 -9.76 -0.13 -33.20
CA ALA A 129 -10.07 -0.32 -34.62
C ALA A 129 -10.88 -1.59 -34.89
N GLU A 130 -10.75 -2.63 -34.06
CA GLU A 130 -11.60 -3.82 -34.06
C GLU A 130 -13.01 -3.58 -33.49
N GLY A 131 -13.31 -2.36 -33.06
CA GLY A 131 -14.62 -1.96 -32.53
C GLY A 131 -14.77 -2.14 -31.02
N ARG A 132 -13.71 -2.45 -30.28
CA ARG A 132 -13.76 -2.51 -28.81
C ARG A 132 -13.84 -1.11 -28.20
N ARG A 133 -14.52 -1.01 -27.05
CA ARG A 133 -14.58 0.23 -26.25
C ARG A 133 -13.35 0.36 -25.38
N VAL A 134 -12.25 0.81 -25.99
CA VAL A 134 -10.93 0.87 -25.34
C VAL A 134 -10.75 2.12 -24.48
N THR A 135 -10.14 1.95 -23.31
CA THR A 135 -9.59 3.03 -22.49
C THR A 135 -8.17 2.66 -22.06
N LEU A 136 -7.19 3.51 -22.38
CA LEU A 136 -5.83 3.35 -21.89
C LEU A 136 -5.75 3.80 -20.43
N VAL A 137 -5.21 2.96 -19.54
CA VAL A 137 -5.02 3.31 -18.13
C VAL A 137 -3.54 3.47 -17.85
N SER A 138 -3.14 4.67 -17.41
CA SER A 138 -1.74 4.97 -17.10
C SER A 138 -1.64 6.00 -15.98
N LYS A 139 -0.59 5.91 -15.15
CA LYS A 139 -0.21 6.97 -14.21
C LYS A 139 0.70 8.03 -14.83
N ASP A 140 1.28 7.75 -16.00
CA ASP A 140 2.15 8.69 -16.70
C ASP A 140 1.37 9.72 -17.53
N ILE A 141 1.52 11.00 -17.18
CA ILE A 141 0.85 12.11 -17.86
C ILE A 141 1.24 12.18 -19.36
N PRO A 142 2.54 12.15 -19.74
CA PRO A 142 2.95 12.08 -21.13
C PRO A 142 2.26 10.99 -21.96
N LEU A 143 2.16 9.75 -21.46
CA LEU A 143 1.50 8.68 -22.19
C LEU A 143 -0.01 8.95 -22.39
N ARG A 144 -0.71 9.47 -21.37
CA ARG A 144 -2.13 9.86 -21.49
C ARG A 144 -2.33 10.99 -22.51
N VAL A 145 -1.43 11.96 -22.55
CA VAL A 145 -1.46 13.06 -23.55
C VAL A 145 -1.27 12.51 -24.96
N LYS A 146 -0.34 11.57 -25.16
CA LYS A 146 -0.11 10.91 -26.46
C LYS A 146 -1.34 10.12 -26.91
N ALA A 147 -1.99 9.39 -25.99
CA ALA A 147 -3.21 8.65 -26.27
C ALA A 147 -4.35 9.58 -26.74
N ALA A 148 -4.59 10.68 -26.03
CA ALA A 148 -5.57 11.68 -26.42
C ALA A 148 -5.28 12.25 -27.82
N ALA A 149 -4.01 12.50 -28.14
CA ALA A 149 -3.60 13.02 -29.46
C ALA A 149 -3.87 12.06 -30.63
N VAL A 150 -3.97 10.75 -30.36
CA VAL A 150 -4.31 9.73 -31.38
C VAL A 150 -5.78 9.29 -31.31
N GLY A 151 -6.61 10.00 -30.53
CA GLY A 151 -8.05 9.72 -30.41
C GLY A 151 -8.40 8.55 -29.49
N LEU A 152 -7.47 8.09 -28.66
CA LEU A 152 -7.72 7.07 -27.65
C LEU A 152 -8.17 7.70 -26.33
N PRO A 153 -9.28 7.25 -25.74
CA PRO A 153 -9.62 7.58 -24.36
C PRO A 153 -8.50 7.11 -23.43
N ALA A 154 -8.07 7.98 -22.52
CA ALA A 154 -7.07 7.64 -21.52
C ALA A 154 -7.52 8.13 -20.14
N ASP A 155 -7.31 7.31 -19.13
CA ASP A 155 -7.70 7.59 -17.75
C ASP A 155 -6.52 7.35 -16.81
N GLU A 156 -6.54 8.04 -15.67
CA GLU A 156 -5.55 7.83 -14.63
C GLU A 156 -5.97 6.67 -13.74
N TYR A 157 -5.01 5.82 -13.37
CA TYR A 157 -5.29 4.74 -12.42
C TYR A 157 -5.53 5.30 -11.02
N HIS A 158 -6.81 5.47 -10.70
CA HIS A 158 -7.29 5.83 -9.36
C HIS A 158 -7.61 4.56 -8.58
N ALA A 159 -6.59 3.89 -8.03
CA ALA A 159 -6.84 3.00 -6.90
C ALA A 159 -7.33 3.88 -5.75
N GLN A 160 -8.64 3.87 -5.47
CA GLN A 160 -9.18 4.41 -4.23
C GLN A 160 -8.36 3.81 -3.07
N ASP A 161 -7.73 4.70 -2.29
CA ASP A 161 -7.06 4.48 -1.00
C ASP A 161 -6.35 3.13 -0.82
N VAL A 162 -5.00 3.14 -0.82
CA VAL A 162 -4.11 2.13 -0.21
C VAL A 162 -4.84 0.83 0.12
N VAL A 163 -5.01 -0.05 -0.87
CA VAL A 163 -5.54 -1.38 -0.60
C VAL A 163 -4.43 -2.11 0.15
N ALA A 164 -4.60 -2.16 1.48
CA ALA A 164 -3.86 -3.03 2.37
C ALA A 164 -3.74 -4.40 1.70
N SER A 165 -2.62 -5.09 1.86
CA SER A 165 -2.39 -6.46 1.39
C SER A 165 -3.36 -7.50 2.01
N GLY A 166 -4.52 -7.08 2.55
CA GLY A 166 -5.35 -7.80 3.50
C GLY A 166 -4.68 -7.97 4.87
N TRP A 167 -3.37 -7.76 4.94
CA TRP A 167 -2.55 -8.04 6.11
C TRP A 167 -2.49 -6.82 7.03
N SER A 168 -3.22 -6.91 8.14
CA SER A 168 -3.21 -5.90 9.21
C SER A 168 -1.99 -5.99 10.14
N GLY A 169 -1.17 -7.05 9.99
CA GLY A 169 -0.15 -7.41 10.98
C GLY A 169 -0.72 -8.09 12.23
N MET A 170 -2.02 -8.34 12.28
CA MET A 170 -2.72 -8.96 13.40
C MET A 170 -3.41 -10.26 12.97
N ARG A 171 -3.47 -11.23 13.88
CA ARG A 171 -4.23 -12.46 13.74
C ARG A 171 -4.99 -12.75 15.02
N GLU A 172 -6.18 -13.33 14.89
CA GLU A 172 -6.95 -13.86 16.00
C GLU A 172 -6.83 -15.39 16.01
N ILE A 173 -6.61 -15.96 17.19
CA ILE A 173 -6.50 -17.41 17.39
C ILE A 173 -7.37 -17.77 18.60
N GLU A 174 -8.27 -18.73 18.40
CA GLU A 174 -9.04 -19.34 19.48
C GLU A 174 -8.19 -20.41 20.17
N THR A 175 -8.19 -20.39 21.50
CA THR A 175 -7.27 -21.20 22.33
C THR A 175 -7.93 -21.53 23.66
N ALA A 176 -7.42 -22.54 24.37
CA ALA A 176 -7.96 -22.90 25.68
C ALA A 176 -7.61 -21.83 26.74
N ALA A 177 -8.44 -21.71 27.79
CA ALA A 177 -8.18 -20.74 28.85
C ALA A 177 -6.88 -21.06 29.62
N GLU A 178 -6.51 -22.33 29.68
CA GLU A 178 -5.27 -22.85 30.26
C GLU A 178 -4.04 -22.38 29.47
N GLU A 179 -4.14 -22.31 28.14
CA GLU A 179 -3.06 -21.82 27.27
C GLU A 179 -2.84 -20.31 27.46
N ILE A 180 -3.93 -19.55 27.65
CA ILE A 180 -3.85 -18.12 28.02
C ILE A 180 -3.19 -17.95 29.40
N ALA A 181 -3.57 -18.77 30.37
CA ALA A 181 -2.96 -18.73 31.71
C ALA A 181 -1.46 -19.06 31.66
N ALA A 182 -1.06 -20.05 30.85
CA ALA A 182 0.34 -20.39 30.62
C ALA A 182 1.11 -19.24 29.96
N LEU A 183 0.53 -18.55 28.96
CA LEU A 183 1.15 -17.37 28.36
C LEU A 183 1.40 -16.26 29.39
N PHE A 184 0.47 -16.01 30.32
CA PHE A 184 0.67 -15.03 31.38
C PHE A 184 1.72 -15.46 32.41
N ALA A 185 1.83 -16.76 32.72
CA ALA A 185 2.77 -17.29 33.68
C ALA A 185 4.20 -17.35 33.12
N ASP A 186 4.37 -17.89 31.92
CA ASP A 186 5.67 -18.19 31.31
C ASP A 186 6.18 -17.05 30.41
N GLY A 187 5.29 -16.15 29.99
CA GLY A 187 5.61 -15.02 29.09
C GLY A 187 5.71 -15.40 27.61
N GLU A 188 5.73 -16.69 27.28
CA GLU A 188 5.65 -17.19 25.92
C GLU A 188 4.97 -18.57 25.85
N ILE A 189 4.31 -18.85 24.73
CA ILE A 189 3.65 -20.12 24.47
C ILE A 189 3.91 -20.60 23.04
N ASP A 190 3.99 -21.91 22.84
CA ASP A 190 4.09 -22.51 21.52
C ASP A 190 2.69 -22.94 21.06
N LEU A 191 2.17 -22.28 20.02
CA LEU A 191 0.86 -22.55 19.43
C LEU A 191 1.06 -22.99 17.99
N ALA A 192 0.45 -24.09 17.60
CA ALA A 192 0.59 -24.66 16.26
C ALA A 192 0.26 -23.65 15.15
N GLU A 193 -0.86 -22.93 15.29
CA GLU A 193 -1.29 -21.91 14.32
C GLU A 193 -0.36 -20.69 14.21
N ALA A 194 0.43 -20.41 15.26
CA ALA A 194 1.35 -19.27 15.25
C ALA A 194 2.66 -19.56 14.50
N ARG A 195 2.99 -20.84 14.28
CA ARG A 195 4.28 -21.26 13.70
C ARG A 195 4.45 -20.83 12.25
N ASP A 196 3.35 -20.83 11.49
CA ASP A 196 3.33 -20.46 10.08
C ASP A 196 3.18 -18.95 9.84
N LEU A 197 2.91 -18.18 10.91
CA LEU A 197 2.76 -16.74 10.79
C LEU A 197 4.12 -16.04 10.66
N PRO A 198 4.18 -14.89 9.95
CA PRO A 198 5.38 -14.06 9.90
C PRO A 198 5.84 -13.65 11.31
N CYS A 199 7.15 -13.46 11.49
CA CYS A 199 7.67 -12.91 12.74
C CYS A 199 7.09 -11.51 12.98
N HIS A 200 6.88 -11.15 14.24
CA HIS A 200 6.26 -9.90 14.70
C HIS A 200 4.77 -9.74 14.38
N THR A 201 4.11 -10.78 13.88
CA THR A 201 2.64 -10.80 13.79
C THR A 201 2.04 -10.66 15.18
N GLY A 202 1.17 -9.68 15.40
CA GLY A 202 0.40 -9.55 16.63
C GLY A 202 -0.71 -10.59 16.71
N ILE A 203 -0.87 -11.22 17.87
CA ILE A 203 -1.82 -12.31 18.10
C ILE A 203 -2.82 -11.89 19.18
N ARG A 204 -4.11 -11.88 18.85
CA ARG A 204 -5.19 -11.81 19.83
C ARG A 204 -5.66 -13.21 20.15
N LEU A 205 -5.40 -13.66 21.37
CA LEU A 205 -5.85 -14.96 21.87
C LEU A 205 -7.23 -14.81 22.52
N LEU A 206 -8.15 -15.69 22.15
CA LEU A 206 -9.52 -15.74 22.65
C LEU A 206 -9.78 -17.13 23.26
N GLY A 207 -10.09 -17.19 24.55
CA GLY A 207 -10.36 -18.44 25.27
C GLY A 207 -11.58 -18.30 26.15
N GLY A 208 -12.76 -18.45 25.55
CA GLY A 208 -14.04 -18.25 26.24
C GLY A 208 -14.17 -16.83 26.79
N SER A 209 -14.07 -16.66 28.11
CA SER A 209 -14.07 -15.36 28.79
C SER A 209 -12.69 -14.72 28.94
N SER A 210 -11.61 -15.48 28.69
CA SER A 210 -10.22 -15.03 28.84
C SER A 210 -9.68 -14.52 27.52
N HIS A 211 -8.85 -13.48 27.57
CA HIS A 211 -8.18 -12.94 26.38
C HIS A 211 -6.74 -12.53 26.71
N ALA A 212 -5.86 -12.64 25.72
CA ALA A 212 -4.50 -12.15 25.82
C ALA A 212 -4.03 -11.53 24.50
N LEU A 213 -3.01 -10.69 24.60
CA LEU A 213 -2.33 -10.10 23.47
C LEU A 213 -0.89 -10.61 23.44
N GLY A 214 -0.44 -11.07 22.29
CA GLY A 214 0.92 -11.52 22.08
C GLY A 214 1.45 -11.09 20.72
N ARG A 215 2.68 -11.50 20.43
CA ARG A 215 3.27 -11.41 19.10
C ARG A 215 4.14 -12.61 18.82
N VAL A 216 4.26 -12.98 17.54
CA VAL A 216 5.14 -14.07 17.11
C VAL A 216 6.59 -13.61 17.22
N ASN A 217 7.42 -14.34 17.96
CA ASN A 217 8.84 -14.06 18.09
C ASN A 217 9.66 -14.79 16.99
N PRO A 218 10.98 -14.54 16.86
CA PRO A 218 11.83 -15.23 15.89
C PRO A 218 11.87 -16.76 16.03
N ALA A 219 11.63 -17.28 17.24
CA ALA A 219 11.52 -18.71 17.53
C ALA A 219 10.15 -19.30 17.20
N LYS A 220 9.26 -18.53 16.54
CA LYS A 220 7.90 -18.94 16.14
C LYS A 220 6.97 -19.28 17.31
N ARG A 221 7.28 -18.74 18.49
CA ARG A 221 6.42 -18.78 19.68
C ARG A 221 5.65 -17.48 19.84
N VAL A 222 4.50 -17.52 20.49
CA VAL A 222 3.74 -16.33 20.85
C VAL A 222 4.29 -15.79 22.17
N GLN A 223 4.93 -14.62 22.09
CA GLN A 223 5.43 -13.88 23.24
C GLN A 223 4.36 -12.91 23.75
N LEU A 224 4.18 -12.81 25.06
CA LEU A 224 3.19 -11.95 25.69
C LEU A 224 3.49 -10.47 25.42
N VAL A 225 2.48 -9.72 24.97
CA VAL A 225 2.49 -8.26 24.87
C VAL A 225 1.69 -7.70 26.03
N ARG A 226 2.38 -7.04 26.98
CA ARG A 226 1.73 -6.47 28.17
C ARG A 226 0.89 -5.25 27.80
N GLY A 227 -0.40 -5.31 28.15
CA GLY A 227 -1.38 -4.30 27.72
C GLY A 227 -1.41 -3.01 28.54
N ASP A 228 -0.72 -2.97 29.67
CA ASP A 228 -0.66 -1.85 30.63
C ASP A 228 0.55 -0.92 30.43
N ARG A 229 1.40 -1.23 29.43
CA ARG A 229 2.63 -0.50 29.15
C ARG A 229 2.33 0.96 28.77
N GLU A 230 2.91 1.88 29.53
CA GLU A 230 2.95 3.30 29.24
C GLU A 230 4.32 3.65 28.65
N VAL A 231 4.34 4.46 27.60
CA VAL A 231 5.55 4.90 26.90
C VAL A 231 5.49 6.41 26.81
N PHE A 232 6.34 7.11 27.56
CA PHE A 232 6.36 8.56 27.61
C PHE A 232 4.96 9.21 27.76
N GLY A 233 4.18 8.75 28.75
CA GLY A 233 2.81 9.25 29.00
C GLY A 233 1.72 8.66 28.09
N LEU A 234 2.07 7.89 27.07
CA LEU A 234 1.14 7.33 26.10
C LEU A 234 0.88 5.84 26.34
N ARG A 235 -0.40 5.44 26.37
CA ARG A 235 -0.85 4.03 26.39
C ARG A 235 -1.54 3.66 25.08
N GLY A 236 -1.27 2.45 24.59
CA GLY A 236 -1.96 1.87 23.44
C GLY A 236 -3.45 1.61 23.76
N ARG A 237 -4.36 2.23 23.01
CA ARG A 237 -5.81 2.10 23.21
C ARG A 237 -6.40 0.88 22.51
N SER A 238 -5.78 0.45 21.40
CA SER A 238 -6.15 -0.76 20.67
C SER A 238 -5.07 -1.85 20.76
N ALA A 239 -5.42 -3.08 20.38
CA ALA A 239 -4.47 -4.20 20.33
C ALA A 239 -3.30 -3.90 19.39
N GLU A 240 -3.59 -3.32 18.23
CA GLU A 240 -2.61 -2.90 17.22
C GLU A 240 -1.63 -1.87 17.78
N GLN A 241 -2.13 -0.86 18.50
CA GLN A 241 -1.28 0.16 19.10
C GLN A 241 -0.38 -0.41 20.20
N ARG A 242 -0.89 -1.37 20.98
CA ARG A 242 -0.11 -2.04 22.03
C ARG A 242 1.00 -2.91 21.44
N VAL A 243 0.71 -3.68 20.39
CA VAL A 243 1.72 -4.44 19.63
C VAL A 243 2.72 -3.50 18.98
N ALA A 244 2.26 -2.39 18.38
CA ALA A 244 3.15 -1.40 17.78
C ALA A 244 4.11 -0.78 18.80
N LEU A 245 3.65 -0.41 20.00
CA LEU A 245 4.51 0.08 21.07
C LEU A 245 5.50 -0.98 21.53
N ASP A 246 5.08 -2.24 21.66
CA ASP A 246 5.97 -3.33 22.04
C ASP A 246 7.11 -3.51 21.02
N LEU A 247 6.79 -3.46 19.72
CA LEU A 247 7.77 -3.53 18.64
C LEU A 247 8.69 -2.31 18.58
N LEU A 248 8.16 -1.10 18.77
CA LEU A 248 8.96 0.14 18.79
C LEU A 248 9.95 0.18 19.95
N LEU A 249 9.66 -0.53 21.05
CA LEU A 249 10.50 -0.60 22.23
C LEU A 249 11.46 -1.80 22.24
N ASP A 250 11.36 -2.68 21.25
CA ASP A 250 12.22 -3.86 21.09
C ASP A 250 13.47 -3.49 20.28
N GLU A 251 14.61 -3.34 20.97
CA GLU A 251 15.88 -2.98 20.35
C GLU A 251 16.44 -4.04 19.38
N SER A 252 15.89 -5.27 19.39
CA SER A 252 16.25 -6.28 18.40
C SER A 252 15.63 -6.01 17.02
N VAL A 253 14.63 -5.13 16.93
CA VAL A 253 13.95 -4.78 15.68
C VAL A 253 14.53 -3.47 15.12
N GLY A 254 15.37 -3.58 14.09
CA GLY A 254 16.08 -2.41 13.54
C GLY A 254 15.20 -1.41 12.78
N ILE A 255 14.11 -1.85 12.15
CA ILE A 255 13.20 -1.00 11.38
C ILE A 255 11.75 -1.42 11.64
N VAL A 256 10.92 -0.47 12.06
CA VAL A 256 9.48 -0.67 12.26
C VAL A 256 8.71 0.21 11.28
N SER A 257 7.85 -0.41 10.47
CA SER A 257 6.91 0.30 9.59
C SER A 257 5.52 0.26 10.21
N LEU A 258 4.90 1.43 10.37
CA LEU A 258 3.54 1.55 10.92
C LEU A 258 2.55 1.93 9.83
N GLY A 259 1.68 0.97 9.49
CA GLY A 259 0.51 1.19 8.63
C GLY A 259 -0.76 1.49 9.44
N GLY A 260 -1.74 2.13 8.81
CA GLY A 260 -3.06 2.34 9.42
C GLY A 260 -3.75 3.63 8.97
N LYS A 261 -5.06 3.73 9.21
CA LYS A 261 -5.89 4.88 8.82
C LYS A 261 -5.35 6.22 9.35
N ALA A 262 -5.69 7.32 8.69
CA ALA A 262 -5.36 8.66 9.19
C ALA A 262 -5.94 8.84 10.60
N GLY A 263 -5.18 9.51 11.49
CA GLY A 263 -5.62 9.77 12.88
C GLY A 263 -5.42 8.61 13.87
N THR A 264 -4.89 7.45 13.48
CA THR A 264 -4.68 6.31 14.40
C THR A 264 -3.46 6.44 15.33
N GLY A 265 -2.83 7.61 15.41
CA GLY A 265 -1.74 7.89 16.35
C GLY A 265 -0.35 7.36 15.96
N LYS A 266 -0.13 6.91 14.72
CA LYS A 266 1.16 6.34 14.26
C LYS A 266 2.38 7.21 14.62
N SER A 267 2.33 8.50 14.28
CA SER A 267 3.42 9.43 14.56
C SER A 267 3.60 9.65 16.05
N ALA A 268 2.51 9.74 16.82
CA ALA A 268 2.57 9.88 18.28
C ALA A 268 3.24 8.67 18.93
N LEU A 269 2.86 7.45 18.54
CA LEU A 269 3.48 6.21 19.05
C LEU A 269 4.99 6.20 18.78
N ALA A 270 5.40 6.51 17.55
CA ALA A 270 6.81 6.54 17.16
C ALA A 270 7.61 7.62 17.90
N LEU A 271 7.05 8.82 18.05
CA LEU A 271 7.68 9.92 18.78
C LEU A 271 7.82 9.61 20.26
N CYS A 272 6.77 9.11 20.91
CA CYS A 272 6.83 8.70 22.32
C CYS A 272 7.86 7.61 22.56
N ALA A 273 7.92 6.57 21.71
CA ALA A 273 8.93 5.53 21.82
C ALA A 273 10.35 6.06 21.61
N GLY A 274 10.55 6.98 20.65
CA GLY A 274 11.84 7.63 20.44
C GLY A 274 12.27 8.51 21.62
N LEU A 275 11.34 9.28 22.20
CA LEU A 275 11.60 10.12 23.37
C LEU A 275 11.88 9.30 24.62
N GLU A 276 11.12 8.21 24.85
CA GLU A 276 11.40 7.22 25.89
C GLU A 276 12.84 6.68 25.76
N ALA A 277 13.26 6.33 24.54
CA ALA A 277 14.61 5.80 24.28
C ALA A 277 15.73 6.83 24.55
N VAL A 278 15.47 8.12 24.36
CA VAL A 278 16.46 9.19 24.52
C VAL A 278 16.48 9.79 25.93
N LEU A 279 15.31 10.09 26.50
CA LEU A 279 15.18 10.82 27.75
C LEU A 279 15.15 9.89 28.96
N GLU A 280 14.33 8.84 28.91
CA GLU A 280 14.13 7.91 30.03
C GLU A 280 15.20 6.81 30.03
N ARG A 281 15.31 6.05 28.93
CA ARG A 281 16.23 4.90 28.84
C ARG A 281 17.66 5.30 28.51
N ARG A 282 17.86 6.45 27.86
CA ARG A 282 19.18 6.96 27.40
C ARG A 282 19.95 5.96 26.52
N THR A 283 19.25 5.08 25.81
CA THR A 283 19.87 4.13 24.87
C THR A 283 20.20 4.79 23.53
N HIS A 284 19.55 5.92 23.24
CA HIS A 284 19.78 6.73 22.04
C HIS A 284 20.18 8.16 22.40
N ARG A 285 20.98 8.80 21.53
CA ARG A 285 21.47 10.18 21.77
C ARG A 285 20.48 11.27 21.35
N LYS A 286 19.69 11.01 20.31
CA LYS A 286 18.75 11.99 19.73
C LYS A 286 17.67 11.30 18.90
N VAL A 287 16.52 11.94 18.78
CA VAL A 287 15.49 11.61 17.78
C VAL A 287 15.72 12.46 16.54
N VAL A 288 15.52 11.88 15.35
CA VAL A 288 15.54 12.62 14.09
C VAL A 288 14.25 12.34 13.35
N VAL A 289 13.51 13.38 13.01
CA VAL A 289 12.26 13.27 12.25
C VAL A 289 12.52 13.75 10.83
N PHE A 290 12.27 12.89 9.86
CA PHE A 290 12.32 13.23 8.45
C PHE A 290 10.90 13.33 7.91
N ARG A 291 10.59 14.41 7.20
CA ARG A 291 9.32 14.60 6.52
C ARG A 291 9.57 15.05 5.09
N PRO A 292 9.07 14.34 4.06
CA PRO A 292 9.22 14.78 2.69
C PRO A 292 8.51 16.13 2.48
N LEU A 293 9.22 17.07 1.86
CA LEU A 293 8.72 18.40 1.55
C LEU A 293 7.84 18.33 0.29
N TYR A 294 6.53 18.34 0.47
CA TYR A 294 5.59 18.55 -0.63
C TYR A 294 5.20 20.02 -0.66
N ALA A 295 5.68 20.77 -1.66
CA ALA A 295 5.29 22.17 -1.83
C ALA A 295 3.78 22.27 -2.12
N VAL A 296 2.98 22.56 -1.08
CA VAL A 296 1.56 22.87 -1.26
C VAL A 296 1.46 24.29 -1.80
N GLY A 297 0.93 24.46 -3.02
CA GLY A 297 0.70 25.78 -3.62
C GLY A 297 1.89 26.41 -4.34
N GLY A 298 2.85 25.62 -4.83
CA GLY A 298 3.91 26.12 -5.72
C GLY A 298 4.97 27.01 -5.04
N GLN A 299 5.02 27.05 -3.70
CA GLN A 299 6.10 27.70 -2.99
C GLN A 299 7.26 26.71 -2.80
N GLU A 300 8.24 26.76 -3.70
CA GLU A 300 9.56 26.20 -3.44
C GLU A 300 10.19 26.94 -2.24
N LEU A 301 10.97 26.23 -1.42
CA LEU A 301 11.61 26.70 -0.17
C LEU A 301 12.48 27.99 -0.33
N GLY A 302 12.69 28.44 -1.58
CA GLY A 302 13.58 29.50 -1.98
C GLY A 302 13.16 30.92 -1.64
N TYR A 303 11.87 31.21 -1.36
CA TYR A 303 11.40 32.60 -1.30
C TYR A 303 10.89 33.13 0.06
N LEU A 304 10.92 32.32 1.12
CA LEU A 304 10.57 32.82 2.46
C LEU A 304 11.75 33.60 3.07
N PRO A 305 11.54 34.85 3.56
CA PRO A 305 12.55 35.58 4.34
C PRO A 305 12.69 34.96 5.75
N GLY A 306 13.91 34.89 6.27
CA GLY A 306 14.20 34.35 7.61
C GLY A 306 15.36 33.37 7.66
N SER A 307 15.70 32.90 8.86
CA SER A 307 16.73 31.88 9.11
C SER A 307 16.29 30.49 8.63
N GLU A 308 17.22 29.53 8.55
CA GLU A 308 16.88 28.13 8.24
C GLU A 308 15.81 27.57 9.20
N SER A 309 15.90 27.94 10.49
CA SER A 309 14.90 27.59 11.50
C SER A 309 13.51 28.15 11.17
N ASP A 310 13.43 29.42 10.77
CA ASP A 310 12.16 30.08 10.46
C ASP A 310 11.48 29.48 9.23
N LYS A 311 12.27 28.95 8.28
CA LYS A 311 11.78 28.23 7.10
C LYS A 311 11.28 26.82 7.43
N MET A 312 11.92 26.15 8.39
CA MET A 312 11.55 24.79 8.81
C MET A 312 10.44 24.76 9.87
N GLY A 313 10.18 25.89 10.54
CA GLY A 313 9.17 26.03 11.61
C GLY A 313 7.79 25.44 11.26
N PRO A 314 7.14 25.84 10.14
CA PRO A 314 5.82 25.31 9.77
C PRO A 314 5.78 23.78 9.57
N TRP A 315 6.92 23.17 9.21
CA TRP A 315 7.03 21.74 8.94
C TRP A 315 7.25 20.93 10.21
N ALA A 316 7.97 21.52 11.18
CA ALA A 316 8.19 20.96 12.49
C ALA A 316 6.97 21.11 13.41
N GLN A 317 6.07 22.06 13.11
CA GLN A 317 4.91 22.36 13.95
C GLN A 317 4.02 21.15 14.21
N ALA A 318 3.72 20.32 13.21
CA ALA A 318 2.91 19.11 13.42
C ALA A 318 3.55 18.08 14.38
N VAL A 319 4.89 18.06 14.46
CA VAL A 319 5.62 17.25 15.43
C VAL A 319 5.48 17.88 16.81
N PHE A 320 5.68 19.20 16.92
CA PHE A 320 5.53 19.92 18.17
C PHE A 320 4.10 19.87 18.71
N ASP A 321 3.07 20.06 17.89
CA ASP A 321 1.66 19.92 18.27
C ASP A 321 1.36 18.53 18.86
N THR A 322 1.98 17.48 18.29
CA THR A 322 1.85 16.12 18.82
C THR A 322 2.52 15.99 20.19
N LEU A 323 3.66 16.64 20.39
CA LEU A 323 4.41 16.63 21.64
C LEU A 323 3.79 17.52 22.73
N GLU A 324 3.22 18.67 22.39
CA GLU A 324 2.51 19.56 23.31
C GLU A 324 1.29 18.89 23.94
N GLY A 325 0.64 17.97 23.21
CA GLY A 325 -0.45 17.16 23.74
C GLY A 325 -0.02 16.02 24.68
N LEU A 326 1.28 15.70 24.75
CA LEU A 326 1.80 14.48 25.39
C LEU A 326 2.90 14.75 26.44
N ALA A 327 3.56 15.89 26.39
CA ALA A 327 4.71 16.24 27.22
C ALA A 327 4.54 17.62 27.88
N SER A 328 5.15 17.80 29.04
CA SER A 328 5.14 19.10 29.72
C SER A 328 6.05 20.12 28.99
N PRO A 329 5.80 21.43 29.14
CA PRO A 329 6.64 22.47 28.53
C PRO A 329 8.13 22.33 28.87
N ALA A 330 8.46 21.89 30.08
CA ALA A 330 9.84 21.67 30.51
C ALA A 330 10.55 20.55 29.72
N VAL A 331 9.82 19.49 29.34
CA VAL A 331 10.33 18.39 28.52
C VAL A 331 10.55 18.86 27.08
N LEU A 332 9.64 19.67 26.55
CA LEU A 332 9.79 20.27 25.21
C LEU A 332 11.03 21.16 25.13
N ASP A 333 11.26 22.01 26.14
CA ASP A 333 12.47 22.84 26.22
C ASP A 333 13.76 22.00 26.32
N GLU A 334 13.72 20.86 27.03
CA GLU A 334 14.84 19.92 27.08
C GLU A 334 15.11 19.25 25.72
N VAL A 335 14.07 18.82 25.01
CA VAL A 335 14.18 18.24 23.66
C VAL A 335 14.76 19.27 22.67
N LEU A 336 14.31 20.52 22.76
CA LEU A 336 14.77 21.64 21.92
C LEU A 336 16.22 22.02 22.22
N SER A 337 16.60 22.15 23.50
CA SER A 337 17.96 22.52 23.92
C SER A 337 19.02 21.47 23.54
N ARG A 338 18.64 20.19 23.44
CA ARG A 338 19.51 19.10 22.98
C ARG A 338 19.64 19.01 21.45
N GLY A 339 18.96 19.87 20.69
CA GLY A 339 19.01 19.89 19.23
C GLY A 339 18.33 18.69 18.57
N CYS A 340 17.32 18.08 19.23
CA CYS A 340 16.61 16.89 18.75
C CYS A 340 15.58 17.15 17.62
N SER A 341 15.59 18.34 17.02
CA SER A 341 14.72 18.68 15.90
C SER A 341 15.48 19.40 14.79
N ARG A 342 16.58 18.80 14.30
CA ARG A 342 17.04 19.12 12.94
C ARG A 342 16.20 18.32 11.96
N CYS A 343 15.23 18.99 11.35
CA CYS A 343 14.56 18.49 10.17
C CYS A 343 15.61 18.45 9.05
N CYS A 344 16.17 17.27 8.79
CA CYS A 344 17.19 17.09 7.75
C CYS A 344 16.55 17.26 6.37
N ARG A 345 17.23 18.00 5.49
CA ARG A 345 16.90 18.12 4.07
C ARG A 345 16.86 16.77 3.36
#